data_AF-A0A7J7W6C6-F1
#
_entry.id   AF-A0A7J7W6C6-F1
#
_cell.length_a   1.000
_cell.length_b   1.000
_cell.length_c   1.000
_cell.angle_alpha   90.00
_cell.angle_beta   90.00
_cell.angle_gamma   90.00
#
_symmetry.space_group_name_H-M   'P 1'
#
loop_
_entity.id
_entity.type
_entity.pdbx_description
1 polymer ?
#
loop_
_entity_poly.entity_id
_entity_poly.type
_entity_poly.pdbx_seq_one_letter_code
_entity_poly.pdbx_strand_id
1 'polypeptide(L)'
;MAAVGPCGTGTGSTGSVAAAASKNNVTSFQRRGPRASSSDSGGSRLVSIAGTRPSVRNGQLLVSTGLPALDQLLGGGLAVGTVLLIEEDKYNIYSPLLFKYFLAEGIINGHNLLVASAKEDPEKILQYCTC
;
A
#
# COMPACT_ATOMS: atom_id res chain seq x y z
N MET A 1 -13.55 49.27 -40.27
CA MET A 1 -12.69 50.26 -39.59
C MET A 1 -11.82 49.46 -38.61
N ALA A 2 -10.55 49.19 -38.94
CA ALA A 2 -9.39 50.08 -38.72
C ALA A 2 -9.18 50.30 -37.19
N ALA A 3 -8.02 50.18 -36.57
CA ALA A 3 -6.63 49.99 -36.96
C ALA A 3 -5.85 49.60 -35.65
N VAL A 4 -4.76 48.84 -35.74
CA VAL A 4 -3.37 49.30 -35.49
C VAL A 4 -3.04 49.77 -34.06
N GLY A 5 -1.97 49.18 -33.49
CA GLY A 5 -1.07 49.93 -32.61
C GLY A 5 -0.37 49.13 -31.50
N PRO A 6 0.92 48.75 -31.67
CA PRO A 6 1.81 48.30 -30.60
C PRO A 6 2.62 49.46 -30.00
N CYS A 7 3.03 49.33 -28.73
CA CYS A 7 4.03 50.18 -28.06
C CYS A 7 4.42 49.44 -26.75
N GLY A 8 5.65 49.30 -26.30
CA GLY A 8 6.95 49.81 -26.72
C GLY A 8 8.00 49.29 -25.71
N THR A 9 9.24 49.27 -26.15
CA THR A 9 10.48 48.89 -25.44
C THR A 9 10.83 49.79 -24.25
N GLY A 10 11.44 49.22 -23.21
CA GLY A 10 12.08 49.96 -22.12
C GLY A 10 12.98 49.09 -21.24
N THR A 11 14.28 49.27 -21.41
CA THR A 11 15.44 48.61 -20.78
C THR A 11 15.64 48.95 -19.30
N GLY A 12 16.18 48.00 -18.53
CA GLY A 12 16.76 48.24 -17.20
C GLY A 12 17.56 47.05 -16.71
N SER A 13 18.88 47.11 -16.88
CA SER A 13 19.86 46.13 -16.40
C SER A 13 19.82 45.95 -14.88
N THR A 14 20.24 44.80 -14.36
CA THR A 14 21.42 44.67 -13.47
C THR A 14 21.56 43.23 -12.96
N GLY A 15 22.80 42.79 -12.80
CA GLY A 15 23.16 41.75 -11.83
C GLY A 15 23.12 40.33 -12.37
N SER A 16 24.19 39.84 -12.97
CA SER A 16 25.24 39.08 -12.27
C SER A 16 24.97 37.58 -12.23
N VAL A 17 25.65 36.92 -13.17
CA VAL A 17 26.05 35.52 -13.19
C VAL A 17 26.27 34.89 -11.81
N ALA A 18 25.61 33.77 -11.55
CA ALA A 18 26.11 32.77 -10.60
C ALA A 18 25.50 31.39 -10.89
N ALA A 19 26.35 30.55 -11.48
CA ALA A 19 26.51 29.12 -11.28
C ALA A 19 25.24 28.22 -11.17
N ALA A 20 25.16 27.31 -12.14
CA ALA A 20 24.55 26.01 -11.94
C ALA A 20 25.08 25.35 -10.66
N ALA A 21 24.18 24.99 -9.76
CA ALA A 21 24.46 24.08 -8.66
C ALA A 21 23.25 23.17 -8.49
N SER A 22 23.34 22.01 -9.13
CA SER A 22 22.52 20.84 -8.85
C SER A 22 22.65 20.50 -7.37
N LYS A 23 21.66 20.94 -6.57
CA LYS A 23 21.56 20.52 -5.17
C LYS A 23 20.98 19.12 -5.16
N ASN A 24 21.87 18.16 -5.39
CA ASN A 24 21.63 16.75 -5.11
C ASN A 24 21.47 16.63 -3.59
N ASN A 25 20.25 16.79 -3.10
CA ASN A 25 19.92 16.53 -1.71
C ASN A 25 19.89 15.00 -1.52
N VAL A 26 21.09 14.42 -1.44
CA VAL A 26 21.29 13.02 -1.09
C VAL A 26 21.04 12.93 0.41
N THR A 27 19.80 12.62 0.78
CA THR A 27 19.53 12.15 2.14
C THR A 27 20.27 10.82 2.30
N SER A 28 21.07 10.71 3.36
CA SER A 28 21.92 9.57 3.69
C SER A 28 21.15 8.27 4.04
N PHE A 29 19.84 8.28 3.85
CA PHE A 29 18.93 7.13 4.02
C PHE A 29 18.32 6.65 2.71
N GLN A 30 19.00 6.81 1.58
CA GLN A 30 18.67 6.03 0.39
C GLN A 30 19.14 4.58 0.59
N ARG A 31 18.25 3.73 1.15
CA ARG A 31 18.40 2.28 1.03
C ARG A 31 18.47 1.98 -0.47
N ARG A 32 19.64 1.59 -0.96
CA ARG A 32 19.84 1.10 -2.33
C ARG A 32 18.84 -0.05 -2.53
N GLY A 33 17.71 0.23 -3.19
CA GLY A 33 16.90 -0.79 -3.80
C GLY A 33 17.74 -1.52 -4.84
N PRO A 34 17.53 -2.83 -5.09
CA PRO A 34 18.38 -3.57 -6.01
C PRO A 34 18.28 -2.92 -7.38
N ARG A 35 19.42 -2.46 -7.91
CA ARG A 35 19.56 -2.18 -9.33
C ARG A 35 19.16 -3.45 -10.06
N ALA A 36 18.21 -3.34 -10.98
CA ALA A 36 17.94 -4.38 -11.96
C ALA A 36 19.15 -4.46 -12.92
N SER A 37 20.25 -5.04 -12.44
CA SER A 37 21.31 -5.60 -13.26
C SER A 37 21.16 -7.10 -13.17
N SER A 38 20.78 -7.68 -14.30
CA SER A 38 20.78 -9.11 -14.57
C SER A 38 22.10 -9.75 -14.14
N SER A 39 22.09 -10.39 -12.98
CA SER A 39 23.04 -11.44 -12.62
C SER A 39 22.25 -12.53 -11.90
N ASP A 40 22.15 -13.66 -12.58
CA ASP A 40 21.52 -14.87 -12.14
C ASP A 40 22.25 -15.38 -10.90
N SER A 41 21.64 -15.24 -9.73
CA SER A 41 22.18 -15.72 -8.46
C SER A 41 20.99 -16.21 -7.65
N GLY A 42 20.91 -17.54 -7.53
CA GLY A 42 19.79 -18.32 -6.99
C GLY A 42 19.52 -18.08 -5.51
N GLY A 43 19.16 -16.86 -5.14
CA GLY A 43 18.35 -16.59 -3.97
C GLY A 43 16.89 -16.82 -4.36
N SER A 44 16.19 -17.70 -3.65
CA SER A 44 14.75 -17.89 -3.82
C SER A 44 14.07 -16.53 -3.67
N ARG A 45 13.72 -15.87 -4.79
CA ARG A 45 12.92 -14.66 -4.75
C ARG A 45 11.61 -15.07 -4.11
N LEU A 46 11.35 -14.58 -2.89
CA LEU A 46 10.05 -14.79 -2.25
C LEU A 46 9.00 -14.33 -3.26
N VAL A 47 8.02 -15.21 -3.53
CA VAL A 47 6.94 -14.92 -4.47
C VAL A 47 6.30 -13.60 -4.03
N SER A 48 6.40 -12.57 -4.87
CA SER A 48 5.86 -11.26 -4.55
C SER A 48 4.36 -11.28 -4.82
N ILE A 49 3.59 -11.70 -3.81
CA ILE A 49 2.12 -11.65 -3.85
C ILE A 49 1.72 -10.20 -3.53
N ALA A 50 0.79 -9.64 -4.30
CA ALA A 50 0.21 -8.33 -4.02
C ALA A 50 -0.35 -8.28 -2.59
N GLY A 51 -0.35 -7.12 -1.94
CA GLY A 51 -0.85 -6.99 -0.56
C GLY A 51 -0.01 -7.67 0.53
N THR A 52 1.05 -8.39 0.19
CA THR A 52 1.89 -9.11 1.18
C THR A 52 3.19 -8.37 1.48
N ARG A 53 3.66 -8.49 2.73
CA ARG A 53 4.91 -7.91 3.20
C ARG A 53 5.80 -9.01 3.79
N PRO A 54 7.09 -9.08 3.43
CA PRO A 54 7.99 -10.04 4.02
C PRO A 54 8.26 -9.68 5.49
N SER A 55 8.04 -10.64 6.39
CA SER A 55 8.38 -10.51 7.81
C SER A 55 9.90 -10.41 7.96
N VAL A 56 10.34 -9.38 8.69
CA VAL A 56 11.76 -9.14 8.97
C VAL A 56 12.34 -10.21 9.90
N ARG A 57 11.49 -10.88 10.69
CA ARG A 57 11.92 -11.85 11.72
C ARG A 57 12.05 -13.27 11.17
N ASN A 58 11.07 -13.70 10.37
CA ASN A 58 10.95 -15.11 9.96
C ASN A 58 11.03 -15.32 8.44
N GLY A 59 11.12 -14.27 7.64
CA GLY A 59 11.10 -14.37 6.17
C GLY A 59 9.77 -14.87 5.58
N GLN A 60 8.74 -15.06 6.42
CA GLN A 60 7.40 -15.43 5.99
C GLN A 60 6.65 -14.22 5.43
N LEU A 61 5.75 -14.46 4.48
CA LEU A 61 4.87 -13.42 3.96
C LEU A 61 3.75 -13.14 4.97
N LEU A 62 3.51 -11.87 5.24
CA LEU A 62 2.41 -11.38 6.08
C LEU A 62 1.39 -10.66 5.21
N VAL A 63 0.11 -10.84 5.52
CA VAL A 63 -1.04 -10.16 4.93
C VAL A 63 -1.63 -9.22 5.99
N SER A 64 -2.06 -8.02 5.60
CA SER A 64 -2.78 -7.14 6.52
C SER A 64 -4.19 -7.69 6.81
N THR A 65 -4.69 -7.46 8.02
CA THR A 65 -6.08 -7.76 8.39
C THR A 65 -7.05 -6.62 8.02
N GLY A 66 -6.54 -5.52 7.45
CA GLY A 66 -7.31 -4.28 7.22
C GLY A 66 -7.48 -3.43 8.48
N LEU A 67 -7.02 -3.91 9.65
CA LEU A 67 -7.06 -3.18 10.91
C LEU A 67 -5.64 -3.03 11.50
N PRO A 68 -5.03 -1.83 11.45
CA PRO A 68 -3.64 -1.62 11.89
C PRO A 68 -3.36 -2.03 13.34
N ALA A 69 -4.33 -1.85 14.23
CA ALA A 69 -4.19 -2.24 15.64
C ALA A 69 -4.07 -3.76 15.81
N LEU A 70 -4.85 -4.53 15.03
CA LEU A 70 -4.78 -6.00 15.05
C LEU A 70 -3.50 -6.48 14.38
N ASP A 71 -3.08 -5.87 13.28
CA ASP A 71 -1.82 -6.20 12.62
C ASP A 71 -0.64 -6.03 13.57
N GLN A 72 -0.59 -4.92 14.31
CA GLN A 72 0.47 -4.69 15.30
C GLN A 72 0.45 -5.74 16.42
N LEU A 73 -0.74 -6.12 16.91
CA LEU A 73 -0.90 -7.16 17.91
C LEU A 73 -0.39 -8.53 17.42
N LEU A 74 -0.62 -8.85 16.14
CA LEU A 74 -0.15 -10.08 15.49
C LEU A 74 1.32 -10.03 15.05
N GLY A 75 2.03 -8.92 15.30
CA GLY A 75 3.45 -8.78 14.95
C GLY A 75 3.72 -8.29 13.51
N GLY A 76 2.76 -7.57 12.93
CA GLY A 76 2.85 -6.92 11.61
C GLY A 76 1.83 -7.43 10.58
N GLY A 77 0.89 -8.27 10.97
CA GLY A 77 -0.14 -8.86 10.11
C GLY A 77 -0.29 -10.37 10.31
N LEU A 78 -1.12 -10.99 9.48
CA LEU A 78 -1.40 -12.43 9.49
C LEU A 78 -0.42 -13.17 8.56
N ALA A 79 0.26 -14.20 9.05
CA ALA A 79 1.16 -15.00 8.22
C ALA A 79 0.40 -15.85 7.18
N VAL A 80 0.91 -15.90 5.94
CA VAL A 80 0.32 -16.71 4.87
C VAL A 80 0.37 -18.19 5.26
N GLY A 81 -0.77 -18.89 5.12
CA GLY A 81 -0.90 -20.30 5.46
C GLY A 81 -1.30 -20.58 6.91
N THR A 82 -1.62 -19.55 7.71
CA THR A 82 -2.19 -19.70 9.04
C THR A 82 -3.70 -19.47 9.05
N VAL A 83 -4.36 -19.87 10.13
CA VAL A 83 -5.79 -19.67 10.36
C VAL A 83 -5.96 -18.72 11.54
N LEU A 84 -6.76 -17.67 11.34
CA LEU A 84 -7.17 -16.74 12.39
C LEU A 84 -8.58 -17.09 12.86
N LEU A 85 -8.72 -17.43 14.13
CA LEU A 85 -10.01 -17.62 14.78
C LEU A 85 -10.30 -16.43 15.69
N ILE A 86 -11.49 -15.85 15.56
CA ILE A 86 -11.98 -14.76 16.41
C ILE A 86 -13.16 -15.32 17.21
N GLU A 87 -13.00 -15.39 18.53
CA GLU A 87 -14.08 -15.75 19.45
C GLU A 87 -14.85 -14.49 19.84
N GLU A 88 -16.17 -14.56 19.81
CA GLU A 88 -17.05 -13.45 20.23
C GLU A 88 -17.67 -13.70 21.59
N ASP A 89 -17.82 -12.60 22.32
CA ASP A 89 -18.67 -12.55 23.52
C ASP A 89 -20.17 -12.48 23.12
N LYS A 90 -21.07 -12.64 24.09
CA LYS A 90 -22.53 -12.76 23.91
C LYS A 90 -23.17 -11.72 23.00
N TYR A 91 -22.62 -10.51 22.94
CA TYR A 91 -23.18 -9.42 22.16
C TYR A 91 -22.76 -9.40 20.68
N ASN A 92 -21.78 -10.22 20.26
CA ASN A 92 -21.38 -10.46 18.87
C ASN A 92 -21.25 -9.18 17.99
N ILE A 93 -20.64 -8.13 18.53
CA ILE A 93 -20.64 -6.80 17.90
C ILE A 93 -19.43 -6.60 16.97
N TYR A 94 -18.31 -7.27 17.25
CA TYR A 94 -17.01 -6.90 16.70
C TYR A 94 -16.47 -7.90 15.66
N SER A 95 -16.78 -9.21 15.73
CA SER A 95 -16.31 -10.15 14.70
C SER A 95 -16.81 -9.84 13.31
N PRO A 96 -18.10 -9.45 13.09
CA PRO A 96 -18.56 -9.18 11.74
C PRO A 96 -17.84 -7.96 11.16
N LEU A 97 -17.45 -7.01 12.02
CA LEU A 97 -16.69 -5.83 11.63
C LEU A 97 -15.25 -6.20 11.26
N LEU A 98 -14.55 -6.96 12.11
CA LEU A 98 -13.19 -7.44 11.84
C LEU A 98 -13.13 -8.30 10.57
N PHE A 99 -14.13 -9.16 10.38
CA PHE A 99 -14.26 -9.99 9.18
C PHE A 99 -14.43 -9.13 7.92
N LYS A 100 -15.27 -8.09 7.97
CA LYS A 100 -15.46 -7.15 6.85
C LYS A 100 -14.17 -6.39 6.51
N TYR A 101 -13.38 -5.99 7.50
CA TYR A 101 -12.07 -5.35 7.23
C TYR A 101 -11.10 -6.30 6.53
N PHE A 102 -11.07 -7.57 6.95
CA PHE A 102 -10.25 -8.59 6.28
C PHE A 102 -10.68 -8.80 4.82
N LEU A 103 -11.99 -8.84 4.55
CA LEU A 103 -12.51 -8.94 3.18
C LEU A 103 -12.16 -7.68 2.36
N ALA A 104 -12.33 -6.49 2.91
CA ALA A 104 -12.02 -5.24 2.22
C ALA A 104 -10.53 -5.16 1.82
N GLU A 105 -9.63 -5.53 2.73
CA GLU A 105 -8.19 -5.59 2.46
C GLU A 105 -7.87 -6.58 1.34
N GLY A 106 -8.54 -7.74 1.34
CA GLY A 106 -8.42 -8.73 0.27
C GLY A 106 -8.91 -8.21 -1.09
N ILE A 107 -10.02 -7.48 -1.12
CA ILE A 107 -10.59 -6.89 -2.35
C ILE A 107 -9.63 -5.84 -2.92
N ILE A 108 -9.13 -4.93 -2.10
CA ILE A 108 -8.23 -3.84 -2.52
C ILE A 108 -6.94 -4.40 -3.11
N ASN A 109 -6.41 -5.47 -2.50
CA ASN A 109 -5.19 -6.11 -2.96
C ASN A 109 -5.41 -7.13 -4.10
N GLY A 110 -6.66 -7.37 -4.50
CA GLY A 110 -7.00 -8.29 -5.59
C GLY A 110 -6.81 -9.78 -5.26
N HIS A 111 -6.97 -10.16 -3.99
CA HIS A 111 -6.91 -11.56 -3.56
C HIS A 111 -8.22 -12.28 -3.90
N ASN A 112 -8.11 -13.57 -4.21
CA ASN A 112 -9.29 -14.42 -4.33
C ASN A 112 -9.88 -14.67 -2.94
N LEU A 113 -11.11 -14.23 -2.72
CA LEU A 113 -11.81 -14.38 -1.45
C LEU A 113 -12.92 -15.42 -1.58
N LEU A 114 -13.05 -16.25 -0.55
CA LEU A 114 -14.13 -17.21 -0.40
C LEU A 114 -14.87 -16.87 0.89
N VAL A 115 -16.15 -16.56 0.78
CA VAL A 115 -17.01 -16.24 1.93
C VAL A 115 -17.98 -17.40 2.13
N ALA A 116 -17.90 -18.02 3.30
CA ALA A 116 -18.84 -19.03 3.75
C ALA A 116 -19.38 -18.61 5.12
N SER A 117 -20.69 -18.64 5.28
CA SER A 117 -21.36 -18.23 6.52
C SER A 117 -22.50 -19.19 6.80
N ALA A 118 -22.61 -19.61 8.06
CA ALA A 118 -23.72 -20.45 8.54
C ALA A 118 -24.87 -19.62 9.15
N LYS A 119 -24.63 -18.33 9.43
CA LYS A 119 -25.57 -17.45 10.15
C LYS A 119 -26.31 -16.49 9.22
N GLU A 120 -25.58 -15.89 8.28
CA GLU A 120 -26.08 -14.87 7.35
C GLU A 120 -25.78 -15.26 5.91
N ASP A 121 -26.62 -14.84 4.97
CA ASP A 121 -26.41 -15.11 3.55
C ASP A 121 -25.11 -14.45 3.06
N PRO A 122 -24.21 -15.19 2.39
CA PRO A 122 -22.90 -14.66 1.96
C PRO A 122 -23.04 -13.51 0.97
N GLU A 123 -24.09 -13.50 0.14
CA GLU A 123 -24.35 -12.41 -0.81
C GLU A 123 -24.62 -11.07 -0.11
N LYS A 124 -25.31 -11.10 1.03
CA LYS A 124 -25.57 -9.88 1.82
C LYS A 124 -24.29 -9.34 2.44
N ILE A 125 -23.38 -10.22 2.86
CA ILE A 125 -22.07 -9.81 3.40
C ILE A 125 -21.25 -9.11 2.32
N LEU A 126 -21.22 -9.67 1.10
CA LEU A 126 -20.50 -9.10 -0.03
C LEU A 126 -21.08 -7.77 -0.50
N GLN A 127 -22.41 -7.60 -0.41
CA GLN A 127 -23.08 -6.35 -0.79
C GLN A 127 -22.54 -5.13 -0.04
N TYR A 128 -22.11 -5.29 1.22
CA TYR A 128 -21.51 -4.20 2.00
C TYR A 128 -20.08 -3.86 1.58
N CYS A 129 -19.40 -4.76 0.87
CA CYS A 129 -18.00 -4.60 0.47
C CYS A 129 -17.83 -4.14 -0.99
N THR A 130 -18.85 -4.32 -1.82
CA THR A 130 -18.87 -3.80 -3.20
C THR A 130 -19.32 -2.33 -3.23
N CYS A 131 -18.45 -1.48 -3.78
CA CYS A 131 -18.75 -0.07 -4.09
C CYS A 131 -19.63 0.06 -5.34
#